data_AF-A0A316L8G5-F1
#
_entry.id   AF-A0A316L8G5-F1
#
_cell.length_a   1.000
_cell.length_b   1.000
_cell.length_c   1.000
_cell.angle_alpha   90.00
_cell.angle_beta   90.00
_cell.angle_gamma   90.00
#
_symmetry.space_group_name_H-M   'P 1'
#
loop_
_entity.id
_entity.type
_entity.pdbx_description
1 polymer ?
#
loop_
_entity_poly.entity_id
_entity_poly.type
_entity_poly.pdbx_seq_one_letter_code
_entity_poly.pdbx_strand_id
1 'polypeptide(L)'
;MANTPVFTDTDLNSASDMQIRDMLFERGLHIPLTEDNKLIRKHAVRLLMDWRQDHAGVDSTARKCRVIFHTSSNPSAGPYVFASVNSKNFQAPYGKEVIVPEYMLRECIDRAYTTSYQTQQDEFGRQSTVEVHIPTYPYTFLGYVEEQADGTEEVVPTPEQVGKMEADALDIQLTMPVKRGPGRPRKNS
;
A
#
# COMPACT_ATOMS: atom_id res chain seq x y z
N MET A 1 -5.54 -0.62 24.85
CA MET A 1 -5.06 -1.76 24.04
C MET A 1 -3.60 -1.93 24.39
N ALA A 2 -3.21 -3.09 24.93
CA ALA A 2 -1.83 -3.31 25.38
C ALA A 2 -0.93 -3.49 24.16
N ASN A 3 0.17 -2.74 24.09
CA ASN A 3 1.25 -2.99 23.15
C ASN A 3 1.87 -4.36 23.46
N THR A 4 1.48 -5.37 22.70
CA THR A 4 2.16 -6.68 22.75
C THR A 4 3.58 -6.47 22.24
N PRO A 5 4.63 -6.78 23.02
CA PRO A 5 6.00 -6.56 22.58
C PRO A 5 6.29 -7.38 21.33
N VAL A 6 6.71 -6.70 20.27
CA VAL A 6 7.16 -7.32 19.02
C VAL A 6 8.55 -7.91 19.27
N PHE A 7 8.63 -9.23 19.43
CA PHE A 7 9.89 -9.95 19.58
C PHE A 7 10.56 -10.20 18.22
N THR A 8 11.89 -10.15 18.18
CA THR A 8 12.70 -10.39 16.97
C THR A 8 13.06 -11.88 16.81
N ASP A 9 13.47 -12.31 15.61
CA ASP A 9 13.82 -13.70 15.30
C ASP A 9 14.90 -14.29 16.23
N THR A 10 15.79 -13.44 16.71
CA THR A 10 16.87 -13.77 17.66
C THR A 10 16.33 -14.10 19.05
N ASP A 11 15.15 -13.59 19.39
CA ASP A 11 14.55 -13.73 20.71
C ASP A 11 13.78 -15.05 20.86
N LEU A 12 13.21 -15.57 19.77
CA LEU A 12 12.46 -16.85 19.79
C LEU A 12 13.35 -18.07 20.03
N ASN A 13 14.61 -18.02 19.58
CA ASN A 13 15.58 -19.10 19.80
C ASN A 13 16.23 -19.05 21.20
N SER A 14 16.20 -17.89 21.86
CA SER A 14 16.74 -17.68 23.21
C SER A 14 15.65 -17.71 24.31
N ALA A 15 14.37 -17.65 23.94
CA ALA A 15 13.23 -17.70 24.84
C ALA A 15 13.12 -19.02 25.61
N SER A 16 12.66 -18.93 26.86
CA SER A 16 12.35 -20.10 27.70
C SER A 16 11.10 -20.84 27.21
N ASP A 17 10.99 -22.13 27.52
CA ASP A 17 9.82 -22.94 27.14
C ASP A 17 8.51 -22.39 27.72
N MET A 18 8.57 -21.74 28.89
CA MET A 18 7.42 -21.08 29.50
C MET A 18 6.98 -19.87 28.66
N GLN A 19 7.92 -19.02 28.25
CA GLN A 19 7.62 -17.88 27.38
C GLN A 19 7.05 -18.32 26.02
N ILE A 20 7.58 -19.41 25.43
CA ILE A 20 7.05 -19.94 24.16
C ILE A 20 5.61 -20.45 24.33
N ARG A 21 5.30 -21.10 25.47
CA ARG A 21 3.93 -21.55 25.78
C ARG A 21 2.98 -20.37 25.96
N ASP A 22 3.38 -19.37 26.73
CA ASP A 22 2.58 -18.17 26.95
C ASP A 22 2.32 -17.45 25.62
N MET A 23 3.34 -17.34 24.76
CA MET A 23 3.20 -16.75 23.43
C MET A 23 2.23 -17.51 22.53
N LEU A 24 2.25 -18.84 22.55
CA LEU A 24 1.29 -19.67 21.80
C LEU A 24 -0.12 -19.51 22.36
N PHE A 25 -0.26 -19.49 23.69
CA PHE A 25 -1.54 -19.36 24.37
C PHE A 25 -2.21 -18.01 24.11
N GLU A 26 -1.46 -16.91 24.24
CA GLU A 26 -1.93 -15.55 23.94
C GLU A 26 -2.47 -15.40 22.51
N ARG A 27 -1.90 -16.16 21.57
CA ARG A 27 -2.25 -16.12 20.15
C ARG A 27 -3.31 -17.15 19.75
N GLY A 28 -3.85 -17.90 20.72
CA GLY A 28 -4.84 -18.95 20.49
C GLY A 28 -4.31 -20.15 19.69
N LEU A 29 -2.99 -20.34 19.66
CA LEU A 29 -2.34 -21.43 18.93
C LEU A 29 -2.26 -22.70 19.78
N HIS A 30 -2.37 -23.85 19.12
CA HIS A 30 -2.19 -25.15 19.77
C HIS A 30 -0.76 -25.28 20.32
N ILE A 31 -0.63 -25.72 21.58
CA ILE A 31 0.65 -25.92 22.24
C ILE A 31 1.14 -27.35 21.96
N PRO A 32 2.20 -27.55 21.16
CA PRO A 32 2.66 -28.89 20.82
C PRO A 32 3.44 -29.50 21.98
N LEU A 33 2.84 -30.50 22.61
CA LEU A 33 3.42 -31.26 23.72
C LEU A 33 3.79 -32.68 23.27
N THR A 34 4.83 -33.23 23.88
CA THR A 34 5.14 -34.67 23.85
C THR A 34 4.23 -35.43 24.81
N GLU A 35 4.23 -36.77 24.72
CA GLU A 35 3.50 -37.64 25.64
C GLU A 35 3.88 -37.40 27.13
N ASP A 36 5.12 -36.96 27.38
CA ASP A 36 5.63 -36.59 28.71
C ASP A 36 5.32 -35.13 29.13
N ASN A 37 4.37 -34.45 28.47
CA ASN A 37 4.05 -33.03 28.70
C ASN A 37 5.22 -32.04 28.52
N LYS A 38 6.29 -32.42 27.81
CA LYS A 38 7.38 -31.51 27.44
C LYS A 38 7.07 -30.79 26.13
N LEU A 39 7.45 -29.52 26.03
CA LEU A 39 7.21 -28.70 24.84
C LEU A 39 8.07 -29.20 23.66
N ILE A 40 7.45 -29.41 22.50
CA ILE A 40 8.18 -29.66 21.26
C ILE A 40 8.63 -28.32 20.69
N ARG A 41 9.77 -27.81 21.20
CA ARG A 41 10.26 -26.45 20.90
C ARG A 41 10.35 -26.15 19.40
N LYS A 42 10.88 -27.07 18.60
CA LYS A 42 11.01 -26.88 17.14
C LYS A 42 9.66 -26.67 16.46
N HIS A 43 8.63 -27.39 16.90
CA HIS A 43 7.29 -27.29 16.33
C HIS A 43 6.57 -26.03 16.83
N ALA A 44 6.74 -25.70 18.12
CA ALA A 44 6.22 -24.47 18.71
C ALA A 44 6.78 -23.20 18.04
N VAL A 45 8.10 -23.15 17.83
CA VAL A 45 8.76 -22.03 17.14
C VAL A 45 8.28 -21.92 15.70
N ARG A 46 8.14 -23.05 14.98
CA ARG A 46 7.58 -23.05 13.63
C ARG A 46 6.15 -22.50 13.60
N LEU A 47 5.28 -22.92 14.52
CA LEU A 47 3.91 -22.39 14.62
C LEU A 47 3.89 -20.88 14.89
N LEU A 48 4.79 -20.39 15.74
CA LEU A 48 4.92 -18.95 16.00
C LEU A 48 5.47 -18.19 14.78
N MET A 49 6.38 -18.78 14.02
CA MET A 49 6.91 -18.21 12.77
C MET A 49 5.85 -18.17 11.67
N ASP A 50 5.12 -19.27 11.49
CA ASP A 50 4.04 -19.38 10.50
C ASP A 50 2.92 -18.38 10.86
N TRP A 51 2.49 -18.35 12.13
CA TRP A 51 1.53 -17.35 12.61
C TRP A 51 2.06 -15.92 12.41
N ARG A 52 3.33 -15.66 12.73
CA ARG A 52 3.95 -14.36 12.48
C ARG A 52 3.95 -14.05 10.99
N GLN A 53 4.22 -14.97 10.08
CA GLN A 53 4.22 -14.70 8.66
C GLN A 53 2.81 -14.36 8.15
N ASP A 54 1.80 -15.10 8.62
CA ASP A 54 0.40 -14.87 8.28
C ASP A 54 -0.12 -13.55 8.87
N HIS A 55 0.38 -13.15 10.03
CA HIS A 55 -0.04 -11.93 10.76
C HIS A 55 0.98 -10.78 10.68
N ALA A 56 2.13 -10.95 10.00
CA ALA A 56 3.10 -9.91 9.65
C ALA A 56 2.55 -8.99 8.57
N GLY A 57 1.34 -9.29 8.07
CA GLY A 57 0.53 -8.37 7.33
C GLY A 57 0.05 -7.22 8.21
N VAL A 58 0.85 -6.15 8.18
CA VAL A 58 0.49 -4.76 8.48
C VAL A 58 0.77 -4.34 9.91
N ASP A 59 2.01 -3.93 10.14
CA ASP A 59 2.25 -2.76 10.97
C ASP A 59 1.20 -1.71 10.58
N SER A 60 0.37 -1.23 11.52
CA SER A 60 -0.52 -0.09 11.22
C SER A 60 0.26 1.19 10.88
N THR A 61 1.59 1.15 11.01
CA THR A 61 2.57 2.14 10.59
C THR A 61 3.28 1.76 9.28
N ALA A 62 2.73 0.82 8.49
CA ALA A 62 3.29 0.48 7.19
C ALA A 62 3.33 1.73 6.31
N ARG A 63 4.54 2.10 5.89
CA ARG A 63 4.75 3.31 5.09
C ARG A 63 3.85 3.28 3.87
N LYS A 64 3.08 4.35 3.71
CA LYS A 64 2.24 4.57 2.54
C LYS A 64 3.07 5.27 1.48
N CYS A 65 2.88 4.87 0.23
CA CYS A 65 3.61 5.40 -0.91
C CYS A 65 2.61 5.97 -1.92
N ARG A 66 2.94 7.10 -2.55
CA ARG A 66 2.23 7.59 -3.72
C ARG A 66 2.83 6.99 -4.97
N VAL A 67 1.96 6.38 -5.78
CA VAL A 67 2.34 5.76 -7.05
C VAL A 67 1.32 6.09 -8.14
N ILE A 68 1.80 6.10 -9.38
CA ILE A 68 0.95 6.12 -10.58
C ILE A 68 1.17 4.81 -11.33
N PHE A 69 0.10 4.03 -11.53
CA PHE A 69 0.15 2.83 -12.36
C PHE A 69 0.00 3.20 -13.84
N HIS A 70 0.90 2.71 -14.67
CA HIS A 70 0.86 2.91 -16.11
C HIS A 70 -0.03 1.88 -16.77
N THR A 71 -0.76 2.29 -17.79
CA THR A 71 -1.49 1.34 -18.63
C THR A 71 -0.51 0.42 -19.32
N SER A 72 -0.58 -0.88 -19.06
CA SER A 72 0.17 -1.86 -19.84
C SER A 72 -0.29 -1.81 -21.30
N SER A 73 0.59 -2.09 -22.26
CA SER A 73 0.23 -2.20 -23.69
C SER A 73 -0.63 -3.44 -24.00
N ASN A 74 -1.07 -4.19 -22.99
CA ASN A 74 -1.90 -5.37 -23.16
C ASN A 74 -3.37 -4.95 -23.40
N PRO A 75 -3.95 -5.24 -24.59
CA PRO A 75 -5.33 -4.87 -24.91
C PRO A 75 -6.39 -5.62 -24.09
N SER A 76 -6.00 -6.67 -23.35
CA SER A 76 -6.88 -7.42 -22.44
C SER A 76 -6.82 -6.95 -20.98
N ALA A 77 -6.00 -5.93 -20.67
CA ALA A 77 -5.93 -5.40 -19.32
C ALA A 77 -7.21 -4.62 -18.99
N GLY A 78 -7.84 -4.94 -17.85
CA GLY A 78 -8.98 -4.18 -17.34
C GLY A 78 -8.59 -2.75 -16.94
N PRO A 79 -9.55 -1.87 -16.60
CA PRO A 79 -9.27 -0.46 -16.30
C PRO A 79 -8.64 -0.20 -14.91
N TYR A 80 -8.41 -1.25 -14.11
CA TYR A 80 -7.87 -1.16 -12.76
C TYR A 80 -6.82 -2.23 -12.50
N VAL A 81 -5.86 -1.89 -11.65
CA VAL A 81 -4.95 -2.83 -10.99
C VAL A 81 -5.65 -3.41 -9.77
N PHE A 82 -5.73 -4.74 -9.72
CA PHE A 82 -6.22 -5.47 -8.55
C PHE A 82 -5.07 -6.26 -7.96
N ALA A 83 -4.79 -6.07 -6.67
CA ALA A 83 -3.86 -6.91 -5.96
C ALA A 83 -4.36 -7.23 -4.54
N SER A 84 -3.99 -8.42 -4.09
CA SER A 84 -4.39 -8.99 -2.81
C SER A 84 -3.18 -9.61 -2.14
N VAL A 85 -2.84 -9.12 -0.94
CA VAL A 85 -1.79 -9.71 -0.09
C VAL A 85 -2.42 -10.02 1.26
N ASN A 86 -2.28 -11.26 1.74
CA ASN A 86 -2.76 -11.69 3.07
C ASN A 86 -4.21 -11.26 3.36
N SER A 87 -5.12 -11.50 2.41
CA SER A 87 -6.55 -11.13 2.47
C SER A 87 -6.87 -9.63 2.50
N LYS A 88 -5.86 -8.75 2.28
CA LYS A 88 -6.08 -7.32 2.06
C LYS A 88 -6.05 -7.03 0.57
N ASN A 89 -7.18 -6.54 0.08
CA ASN A 89 -7.37 -6.21 -1.33
C ASN A 89 -7.17 -4.71 -1.55
N PHE A 90 -6.54 -4.33 -2.66
CA PHE A 90 -6.56 -2.97 -3.16
C PHE A 90 -6.95 -2.94 -4.64
N GLN A 91 -7.63 -1.87 -5.01
CA GLN A 91 -7.97 -1.55 -6.39
C GLN A 91 -7.47 -0.15 -6.71
N ALA A 92 -6.68 -0.02 -7.77
CA ALA A 92 -6.09 1.26 -8.19
C ALA A 92 -6.39 1.53 -9.67
N PRO A 93 -6.93 2.70 -10.04
CA PRO A 93 -7.08 3.09 -11.44
C PRO A 93 -5.73 3.40 -12.10
N TYR A 94 -5.62 3.13 -13.40
CA TYR A 94 -4.45 3.56 -14.18
C TYR A 94 -4.41 5.07 -14.40
N GLY A 95 -3.19 5.62 -14.50
CA GLY A 95 -2.93 7.03 -14.84
C GLY A 95 -3.32 8.04 -13.77
N LYS A 96 -3.72 7.59 -12.57
CA LYS A 96 -4.02 8.45 -11.43
C LYS A 96 -3.06 8.18 -10.29
N GLU A 97 -2.83 9.20 -9.47
CA GLU A 97 -2.09 9.06 -8.23
C GLU A 97 -2.92 8.28 -7.22
N VAL A 98 -2.33 7.23 -6.66
CA VAL A 98 -2.95 6.38 -5.65
C VAL A 98 -1.98 6.19 -4.49
N ILE A 99 -2.53 6.18 -3.28
CA ILE A 99 -1.77 5.89 -2.07
C ILE A 99 -1.88 4.39 -1.81
N VAL A 100 -0.75 3.70 -1.84
CA VAL A 100 -0.66 2.24 -1.67
C VAL A 100 0.35 1.94 -0.56
N PRO A 101 0.09 0.97 0.33
CA PRO A 101 1.08 0.51 1.28
C PRO A 101 2.32 -0.06 0.59
N GLU A 102 3.51 0.26 1.08
CA GLU A 102 4.78 -0.15 0.48
C GLU A 102 4.90 -1.67 0.31
N TYR A 103 4.43 -2.44 1.29
CA TYR A 103 4.50 -3.90 1.25
C TYR A 103 3.71 -4.50 0.08
N MET A 104 2.59 -3.87 -0.34
CA MET A 104 1.81 -4.35 -1.48
C MET A 104 2.57 -4.19 -2.80
N LEU A 105 3.37 -3.13 -2.92
CA LEU A 105 4.22 -2.92 -4.08
C LEU A 105 5.32 -3.99 -4.13
N ARG A 106 6.07 -4.15 -3.03
CA ARG A 106 7.21 -5.07 -2.97
C ARG A 106 6.85 -6.55 -3.05
N GLU A 107 5.75 -6.96 -2.41
CA GLU A 107 5.38 -8.38 -2.35
C GLU A 107 4.55 -8.83 -3.56
N CYS A 108 3.73 -7.94 -4.14
CA CYS A 108 2.87 -8.29 -5.28
C CYS A 108 3.35 -7.67 -6.59
N ILE A 109 3.40 -6.34 -6.67
CA ILE A 109 3.55 -5.63 -7.94
C ILE A 109 4.95 -5.85 -8.53
N ASP A 110 6.01 -5.75 -7.72
CA ASP A 110 7.39 -5.95 -8.15
C ASP A 110 7.68 -7.38 -8.61
N ARG A 111 6.90 -8.35 -8.14
CA ARG A 111 7.02 -9.77 -8.52
C ARG A 111 6.12 -10.15 -9.70
N ALA A 112 5.25 -9.27 -10.16
CA ALA A 112 4.32 -9.55 -11.24
C ALA A 112 4.97 -9.29 -12.61
N TYR A 113 5.28 -10.38 -13.33
CA TYR A 113 5.78 -10.32 -14.70
C TYR A 113 5.03 -11.30 -15.60
N THR A 114 4.97 -10.94 -16.88
CA THR A 114 4.50 -11.77 -17.97
C THR A 114 5.72 -12.29 -18.72
N THR A 115 5.87 -13.61 -18.78
CA THR A 115 6.86 -14.24 -19.66
C THR A 115 6.37 -14.21 -21.10
N SER A 116 7.20 -13.71 -22.01
CA SER A 116 7.00 -13.77 -23.45
C SER A 116 8.19 -14.46 -24.11
N TYR A 117 7.95 -15.27 -25.14
CA TYR A 117 9.00 -15.93 -25.91
C TYR A 117 9.25 -15.15 -27.19
N GLN A 118 10.49 -14.71 -27.40
CA GLN A 118 10.90 -14.02 -28.62
C GLN A 118 11.92 -14.88 -29.37
N THR A 119 11.72 -15.01 -30.68
CA THR A 119 12.69 -15.69 -31.55
C THR A 119 13.79 -14.70 -31.91
N GLN A 120 14.99 -14.92 -31.38
CA GLN A 120 16.18 -14.16 -31.77
C GLN A 120 17.04 -15.00 -32.70
N GLN A 121 17.68 -14.34 -33.66
CA GLN A 121 18.63 -14.98 -34.56
C GLN A 121 20.03 -14.80 -33.95
N ASP A 122 20.68 -15.90 -33.60
CA ASP A 122 22.07 -15.86 -33.14
C ASP A 122 23.00 -15.41 -34.28
N GLU A 123 24.23 -15.03 -33.94
CA GLU A 123 25.28 -14.60 -34.89
C GLU A 123 25.56 -15.62 -36.02
N PHE A 124 25.15 -16.87 -35.83
CA PHE A 124 25.29 -17.97 -36.79
C PHE A 124 23.99 -18.28 -37.58
N GLY A 125 22.98 -17.41 -37.54
CA GLY A 125 21.75 -17.52 -38.32
C GLY A 125 20.74 -18.57 -37.82
N ARG A 126 21.01 -19.21 -36.67
CA ARG A 126 20.10 -20.16 -36.01
C ARG A 126 19.04 -19.39 -35.22
N GLN A 127 17.79 -19.84 -35.31
CA GLN A 127 16.70 -19.30 -34.52
C GLN A 127 16.76 -19.90 -33.10
N SER A 128 17.01 -19.05 -32.12
CA SER A 128 16.96 -19.38 -30.70
C SER A 128 15.71 -18.73 -30.09
N THR A 129 15.02 -19.45 -29.20
CA THR A 129 13.87 -18.91 -28.48
C THR A 129 14.34 -18.40 -27.14
N VAL A 130 14.24 -17.10 -26.93
CA VAL A 130 14.67 -16.44 -25.70
C VAL A 130 13.45 -16.08 -24.86
N GLU A 131 13.54 -16.36 -23.57
CA GLU A 131 12.53 -15.96 -22.59
C GLU A 131 12.75 -14.49 -22.19
N VAL A 132 11.71 -13.67 -22.32
CA VAL A 132 11.73 -12.25 -21.97
C VAL A 132 10.66 -12.00 -20.91
N HIS A 133 11.09 -11.57 -19.72
CA HIS A 133 10.20 -11.19 -18.63
C HIS A 133 9.81 -9.72 -18.76
N ILE A 134 8.51 -9.45 -18.88
CA ILE A 134 7.95 -8.10 -19.01
C ILE A 134 7.14 -7.80 -17.74
N PRO A 135 7.46 -6.75 -16.97
CA PRO A 135 6.68 -6.37 -15.80
C PRO A 135 5.21 -6.14 -16.15
N THR A 136 4.28 -6.74 -15.41
CA THR A 136 2.84 -6.70 -15.74
C THR A 136 2.19 -5.39 -15.28
N TYR A 137 2.63 -4.85 -14.14
CA TYR A 137 2.06 -3.65 -13.53
C TYR A 137 3.13 -2.56 -13.36
N PRO A 138 3.57 -1.94 -14.46
CA PRO A 138 4.51 -0.83 -14.37
C PRO A 138 3.91 0.33 -13.57
N TYR A 139 4.70 0.91 -12.67
CA TYR A 139 4.30 2.09 -11.90
C TYR A 139 5.46 3.08 -11.77
N THR A 140 5.13 4.36 -11.59
CA THR A 140 6.08 5.39 -11.16
C THR A 140 5.90 5.66 -9.68
N PHE A 141 7.00 5.63 -8.94
CA PHE A 141 7.05 6.02 -7.53
C PHE A 141 7.17 7.54 -7.42
N LEU A 142 6.24 8.18 -6.69
CA LEU A 142 6.23 9.64 -6.49
C LEU A 142 6.80 10.05 -5.12
N GLY A 143 6.74 9.19 -4.12
CA GLY A 143 7.24 9.50 -2.78
C GLY A 143 6.51 8.74 -1.68
N TYR A 144 7.03 8.86 -0.46
CA TYR A 144 6.33 8.39 0.74
C TYR A 144 5.29 9.42 1.20
N VAL A 145 4.20 8.94 1.78
CA VAL A 145 3.21 9.75 2.47
C VAL A 145 3.60 9.77 3.94
N GLU A 146 4.05 10.92 4.43
CA GLU A 146 4.20 11.13 5.87
C GLU A 146 2.82 11.39 6.47
N GLU A 147 2.34 10.46 7.30
CA GLU A 147 1.18 10.74 8.15
C GLU A 147 1.62 11.73 9.23
N GLN A 148 1.24 13.00 9.09
CA GLN A 148 1.28 13.92 10.23
C GLN A 148 0.27 13.44 11.29
N ALA A 149 0.65 13.57 12.57
CA ALA A 149 -0.10 13.05 13.71
C ALA A 149 -1.50 13.67 13.93
N ASP A 150 -1.86 14.71 13.17
CA ASP A 150 -3.20 15.26 13.10
C ASP A 150 -3.85 14.80 11.79
N GLY A 151 -4.95 14.05 11.87
CA GLY A 151 -5.65 13.39 10.76
C GLY A 151 -6.27 14.30 9.68
N THR A 152 -5.58 15.36 9.28
CA THR A 152 -5.86 16.18 8.10
C THR A 152 -4.87 15.81 7.01
N GLU A 153 -5.35 15.08 6.01
CA GLU A 153 -4.64 14.86 4.76
C GLU A 153 -4.48 16.22 4.05
N GLU A 154 -3.29 16.82 4.07
CA GLU A 154 -2.98 17.93 3.17
C GLU A 154 -2.85 17.39 1.74
N VAL A 155 -3.90 17.63 0.96
CA VAL A 155 -3.83 17.57 -0.49
C VAL A 155 -2.92 18.71 -0.94
N VAL A 156 -1.62 18.45 -1.07
CA VAL A 156 -0.70 19.38 -1.75
C VAL A 156 -1.17 19.50 -3.21
N PRO A 157 -1.70 20.65 -3.64
CA PRO A 157 -2.21 20.80 -4.99
C PRO A 157 -1.04 20.74 -5.98
N THR A 158 -1.24 20.06 -7.10
CA THR A 158 -0.28 20.07 -8.21
C THR A 158 -0.19 21.48 -8.82
N PRO A 159 0.94 21.88 -9.45
CA PRO A 159 1.11 23.22 -10.01
C PRO A 159 0.00 23.63 -11.00
N GLU A 160 -0.58 22.66 -11.71
CA GLU A 160 -1.72 22.88 -12.62
C GLU A 160 -3.03 23.23 -11.89
N GLN A 161 -3.21 22.75 -10.66
CA GLN A 161 -4.37 23.07 -9.82
C GLN A 161 -4.26 24.48 -9.22
N VAL A 162 -3.04 24.95 -8.93
CA VAL A 162 -2.79 26.33 -8.49
C VAL A 162 -3.18 27.34 -9.58
N GLY A 163 -2.82 27.05 -10.84
CA GLY A 163 -3.19 27.93 -11.96
C GLY A 163 -4.69 28.04 -12.23
N LYS A 164 -5.47 26.98 -11.95
CA LYS A 164 -6.95 27.03 -12.06
C LYS A 164 -7.60 27.78 -10.91
N MET A 165 -7.05 27.69 -9.70
CA MET A 165 -7.56 28.43 -8.54
C MET A 165 -7.35 29.95 -8.67
N GLU A 166 -6.24 30.40 -9.27
CA GLU A 166 -6.03 31.83 -9.55
C GLU A 166 -7.00 32.37 -10.60
N ALA A 167 -7.33 31.57 -11.63
CA ALA A 167 -8.29 31.95 -12.67
C ALA A 167 -9.73 32.05 -12.12
N ASP A 168 -10.16 31.08 -11.30
CA ASP A 168 -11.49 31.10 -10.67
C ASP A 168 -11.61 32.23 -9.63
N ALA A 169 -10.53 32.55 -8.90
CA ALA A 169 -10.53 33.68 -7.95
C ALA A 169 -10.68 35.05 -8.64
N LEU A 170 -10.20 35.19 -9.88
CA LEU A 170 -10.34 36.41 -10.68
C LEU A 170 -11.77 36.56 -11.25
N ASP A 171 -12.41 35.47 -11.64
CA ASP A 171 -13.79 35.49 -12.20
C ASP A 171 -14.85 35.79 -11.12
N ILE A 172 -14.61 35.36 -9.89
CA ILE A 172 -15.48 35.66 -8.72
C ILE A 172 -15.43 37.16 -8.34
N GLN A 173 -14.30 37.85 -8.55
CA GLN A 173 -14.22 39.29 -8.27
C GLN A 173 -14.98 40.15 -9.29
N LEU A 174 -15.17 39.69 -10.53
CA LEU A 174 -15.93 40.42 -11.54
C LEU A 174 -17.46 40.27 -11.42
N THR A 175 -17.95 39.25 -10.72
CA THR A 175 -19.38 38.89 -10.66
C THR A 175 -20.09 39.21 -9.36
N MET A 176 -19.51 40.03 -8.46
CA MET A 176 -20.25 40.52 -7.29
C MET A 176 -21.27 41.61 -7.69
N PRO A 177 -22.59 41.41 -7.50
CA PRO A 177 -23.55 42.49 -7.62
C PRO A 177 -23.36 43.46 -6.44
N VAL A 178 -23.07 44.72 -6.76
CA VAL A 178 -23.00 45.84 -5.80
C VAL A 178 -24.32 45.91 -5.01
N LYS A 179 -24.31 45.50 -3.74
CA LYS A 179 -25.42 45.72 -2.81
C LYS A 179 -25.59 47.22 -2.57
N ARG A 180 -26.62 47.82 -3.20
CA ARG A 180 -27.11 49.16 -2.83
C ARG A 180 -27.64 49.09 -1.39
N GLY A 181 -27.07 49.88 -0.49
CA GLY A 181 -27.46 49.94 0.92
C GLY A 181 -28.91 50.41 1.12
N PRO A 182 -29.54 50.07 2.27
CA PRO A 182 -30.91 50.46 2.55
C PRO A 182 -31.00 51.98 2.80
N GLY A 183 -31.88 52.65 2.04
CA GLY A 183 -32.16 54.08 2.16
C GLY A 183 -32.81 54.44 3.50
N ARG A 184 -32.41 55.61 4.02
CA ARG A 184 -32.94 56.20 5.26
C ARG A 184 -34.40 56.65 5.06
N PRO A 185 -35.32 56.42 6.01
CA PRO A 185 -36.70 56.87 5.85
C PRO A 185 -36.80 58.40 6.00
N ARG A 186 -37.53 59.03 5.06
CA ARG A 186 -37.90 60.46 5.09
C ARG A 186 -38.91 60.70 6.23
N LYS A 187 -38.60 61.64 7.14
CA LYS A 187 -39.59 62.18 8.09
C LYS A 187 -40.49 63.18 7.36
N ASN A 188 -41.81 62.98 7.46
CA ASN A 188 -42.81 63.99 7.14
C ASN A 188 -42.96 64.96 8.32
N SER A 189 -42.69 66.24 8.09
CA SER A 189 -43.31 67.41 8.72
C SER A 189 -43.05 68.61 7.82
#